data_AF-A0A931Y0J6-F1
#
_entry.id   AF-A0A931Y0J6-F1
#
_cell.length_a   1.000
_cell.length_b   1.000
_cell.length_c   1.000
_cell.angle_alpha   90.00
_cell.angle_beta   90.00
_cell.angle_gamma   90.00
#
_symmetry.space_group_name_H-M   'P 1'
#
loop_
_entity.id
_entity.type
_entity.pdbx_description
1 polymer ?
#
loop_
_entity_poly.entity_id
_entity_poly.type
_entity_poly.pdbx_seq_one_letter_code
_entity_poly.pdbx_strand_id
1 'polypeptide(L)'
;MKRWIPIALASAVMLVAPARAADDLESPGPTFDPPAAEVIEGELAIDFRDDVPEEEMAAAARAVGIGLHASSPWSHEHDKIEVGAVSPGKTAAVIAALRADPRVEHVEPMTVLEASWVPNDPFYKDQWHLPRAGAEGAWAYGCGQGVTVAVIDTGVACFDHGPFTKGTDLKGTRCVAGYDFVNDRAEAADDHGHGTHVAGTIAQTTNNGHGVAGLAHCARLMPIKVLNGGGWGTVADVASGIRFAADNGAQVVNMSLGGRIKSDILQSAVRHALKKGVVIVAAAGNTRRSVEWPAAYPGVLAISATDQKDALAWFSSRGPEVAIAAPGVDVVQQTVCNGGHDKCEIFGKFSGTSMASPHVAGAAALLVGAGVTDPDAVRSALGVAARAPSTPDPNKFGAGHLDAGAALSRAHWAHALGRVALLAVLGWIVSRRVKAKGGTFDRGRAMVFGALLAGVGLLVFAPLLGVAPRLGPARLALEVLMRPFGEWDLVFDAGLHRFLPLANALPVIALASLFFGVPRLRSFTGGFALGMAALLLQLAWAGEVATPFGGLATRLWVVLNAAVCLFVARLALDRR
;
A
#
# COMPACT_ATOMS: atom_id res chain seq x y z
N MET A 1 8.81 -37.13 37.44
CA MET A 1 9.55 -36.55 38.57
C MET A 1 10.91 -36.08 38.07
N LYS A 2 11.20 -34.76 38.21
CA LYS A 2 12.53 -34.10 38.21
C LYS A 2 13.35 -34.18 36.89
N ARG A 3 13.97 -33.12 36.37
CA ARG A 3 14.19 -31.72 36.79
C ARG A 3 14.66 -30.91 35.57
N TRP A 4 14.39 -29.62 35.62
CA TRP A 4 14.81 -28.56 34.69
C TRP A 4 16.22 -28.01 34.98
N ILE A 5 16.77 -27.30 33.96
CA ILE A 5 17.63 -26.08 33.95
C ILE A 5 19.15 -26.19 33.62
N PRO A 6 19.71 -25.19 32.87
CA PRO A 6 20.73 -25.30 31.81
C PRO A 6 22.05 -24.57 32.13
N ILE A 7 23.04 -24.55 31.22
CA ILE A 7 24.18 -23.60 31.23
C ILE A 7 24.79 -23.39 29.81
N ALA A 8 24.85 -22.11 29.44
CA ALA A 8 25.86 -21.32 28.70
C ALA A 8 26.34 -21.66 27.26
N LEU A 9 26.14 -20.64 26.41
CA LEU A 9 26.96 -20.24 25.27
C LEU A 9 28.45 -20.09 25.64
N ALA A 10 29.34 -20.49 24.73
CA ALA A 10 30.69 -19.95 24.62
C ALA A 10 31.07 -19.79 23.13
N SER A 11 31.22 -18.54 22.72
CA SER A 11 31.71 -18.10 21.42
C SER A 11 33.21 -18.33 21.30
N ALA A 12 33.69 -18.77 20.13
CA ALA A 12 35.11 -18.72 19.77
C ALA A 12 35.26 -18.06 18.39
N VAL A 13 35.75 -16.82 18.42
CA VAL A 13 36.11 -15.99 17.28
C VAL A 13 37.51 -16.39 16.81
N MET A 14 37.68 -16.68 15.52
CA MET A 14 39.02 -16.80 14.91
C MET A 14 39.51 -15.43 14.47
N LEU A 15 40.72 -15.07 14.90
CA LEU A 15 41.47 -13.90 14.43
C LEU A 15 42.06 -14.16 13.03
N VAL A 16 41.78 -13.26 12.09
CA VAL A 16 42.64 -13.02 10.92
C VAL A 16 42.92 -11.51 10.88
N ALA A 17 44.21 -11.15 10.95
CA ALA A 17 44.67 -9.77 10.88
C ALA A 17 44.60 -9.24 9.43
N PRO A 18 44.24 -7.95 9.21
CA PRO A 18 44.15 -7.37 7.89
C PRO A 18 45.51 -6.81 7.43
N ALA A 19 45.76 -6.90 6.12
CA ALA A 19 46.83 -6.18 5.44
C ALA A 19 46.48 -4.69 5.34
N ARG A 20 47.44 -3.83 5.67
CA ARG A 20 47.35 -2.36 5.59
C ARG A 20 47.50 -1.86 4.16
N ALA A 21 46.60 -0.96 3.76
CA ALA A 21 46.88 0.43 3.37
C ALA A 21 46.08 0.89 2.14
N ALA A 22 45.16 1.82 2.37
CA ALA A 22 45.03 3.08 1.63
C ALA A 22 44.11 3.98 2.47
N ASP A 23 44.73 4.84 3.27
CA ASP A 23 44.07 5.91 4.02
C ASP A 23 43.56 6.97 3.04
N ASP A 24 42.28 7.34 3.20
CA ASP A 24 41.67 8.66 2.93
C ASP A 24 40.14 8.51 2.74
N LEU A 25 39.47 7.92 3.73
CA LEU A 25 38.01 8.02 3.86
C LEU A 25 37.71 8.76 5.16
N GLU A 26 36.90 9.81 5.01
CA GLU A 26 36.30 10.62 6.06
C GLU A 26 35.99 9.76 7.29
N SER A 27 36.36 10.28 8.47
CA SER A 27 36.03 9.68 9.75
C SER A 27 34.54 9.29 9.74
N PRO A 28 34.18 8.02 10.00
CA PRO A 28 32.78 7.65 10.13
C PRO A 28 32.18 8.54 11.22
N GLY A 29 31.14 9.30 10.84
CA GLY A 29 30.36 10.06 11.80
C GLY A 29 29.86 9.15 12.93
N PRO A 30 29.53 9.70 14.10
CA PRO A 30 29.12 8.91 15.25
C PRO A 30 28.01 7.94 14.85
N THR A 31 28.26 6.64 14.99
CA THR A 31 27.25 5.61 14.87
C THR A 31 26.34 5.75 16.08
N PHE A 32 25.23 6.47 15.91
CA PHE A 32 24.14 6.44 16.87
C PHE A 32 23.50 5.06 16.82
N ASP A 33 23.77 4.22 17.82
CA ASP A 33 22.85 3.14 18.15
C ASP A 33 21.54 3.80 18.62
N PRO A 34 20.38 3.51 18.00
CA PRO A 34 19.14 4.15 18.40
C PRO A 34 18.83 3.77 19.86
N PRO A 35 18.57 4.75 20.75
CA PRO A 35 18.21 4.44 22.12
C PRO A 35 16.88 3.67 22.16
N ALA A 36 16.75 2.74 23.10
CA ALA A 36 15.52 1.94 23.28
C ALA A 36 14.30 2.75 23.79
N ALA A 37 14.48 4.05 24.03
CA ALA A 37 13.48 4.95 24.60
C ALA A 37 13.15 6.09 23.63
N GLU A 38 11.87 6.49 23.60
CA GLU A 38 11.35 7.60 22.76
C GLU A 38 11.97 8.97 23.13
N VAL A 39 12.59 9.07 24.32
CA VAL A 39 13.28 10.24 24.84
C VAL A 39 14.71 9.85 25.21
N ILE A 40 15.70 10.63 24.78
CA ILE A 40 17.08 10.50 25.21
C ILE A 40 17.20 11.11 26.61
N GLU A 41 17.28 10.27 27.63
CA GLU A 41 17.40 10.73 29.02
C GLU A 41 18.67 11.57 29.21
N GLY A 42 18.49 12.78 29.76
CA GLY A 42 19.60 13.69 30.04
C GLY A 42 19.99 14.60 28.87
N GLU A 43 19.23 14.61 27.78
CA GLU A 43 19.41 15.56 26.68
C GLU A 43 18.17 16.41 26.43
N LEU A 44 18.39 17.67 26.05
CA LEU A 44 17.36 18.63 25.67
C LEU A 44 17.64 19.16 24.26
N ALA A 45 16.58 19.39 23.48
CA ALA A 45 16.65 20.27 22.33
C ALA A 45 16.25 21.68 22.79
N ILE A 46 17.08 22.68 22.51
CA ILE A 46 16.91 24.06 22.93
C ILE A 46 17.01 24.95 21.70
N ASP A 47 15.92 25.64 21.40
CA ASP A 47 15.82 26.61 20.33
C ASP A 47 15.98 28.00 20.93
N PHE A 48 17.10 28.68 20.64
CA PHE A 48 17.33 30.06 21.05
C PHE A 48 16.85 30.99 19.94
N ARG A 49 16.37 32.18 20.29
CA ARG A 49 15.99 33.15 19.25
C ARG A 49 17.19 33.49 18.37
N ASP A 50 16.96 33.65 17.07
CA ASP A 50 17.97 33.96 16.05
C ASP A 50 18.86 35.19 16.39
N ASP A 51 18.35 36.13 17.20
CA ASP A 51 19.02 37.37 17.58
C ASP A 51 19.98 37.23 18.78
N VAL A 52 19.99 36.07 19.45
CA VAL A 52 20.76 35.85 20.68
C VAL A 52 22.22 35.51 20.36
N PRO A 53 23.21 36.27 20.88
CA PRO A 53 24.62 35.94 20.71
C PRO A 53 25.01 34.66 21.47
N GLU A 54 26.00 33.93 20.96
CA GLU A 54 26.52 32.70 21.58
C GLU A 54 26.95 32.88 23.05
N GLU A 55 27.50 34.04 23.40
CA GLU A 55 27.90 34.36 24.79
C GLU A 55 26.69 34.38 25.74
N GLU A 56 25.54 34.85 25.25
CA GLU A 56 24.30 34.89 26.00
C GLU A 56 23.64 33.51 26.07
N MET A 57 23.71 32.71 25.01
CA MET A 57 23.28 31.30 25.03
C MET A 57 24.08 30.52 26.09
N ALA A 58 25.41 30.70 26.10
CA ALA A 58 26.28 30.10 27.10
C ALA A 58 26.00 30.63 28.52
N ALA A 59 25.59 31.89 28.67
CA ALA A 59 25.17 32.43 29.96
C ALA A 59 23.85 31.82 30.45
N ALA A 60 22.88 31.59 29.56
CA ALA A 60 21.63 30.88 29.88
C ALA A 60 21.93 29.45 30.35
N ALA A 61 22.80 28.73 29.63
CA ALA A 61 23.22 27.39 29.99
C ALA A 61 23.91 27.32 31.37
N ARG A 62 24.83 28.26 31.64
CA ARG A 62 25.49 28.37 32.96
C ARG A 62 24.51 28.64 34.09
N ALA A 63 23.48 29.45 33.86
CA ALA A 63 22.47 29.77 34.87
C ALA A 63 21.68 28.54 35.34
N VAL A 64 21.49 27.56 34.45
CA VAL A 64 20.80 26.29 34.75
C VAL A 64 21.74 25.10 34.95
N GLY A 65 23.05 25.33 34.86
CA GLY A 65 24.09 24.33 35.12
C GLY A 65 24.20 23.23 34.08
N ILE A 66 23.98 23.55 32.80
CA ILE A 66 24.08 22.59 31.67
C ILE A 66 25.19 22.98 30.70
N GLY A 67 25.69 21.99 29.96
CA GLY A 67 26.53 22.23 28.78
C GLY A 67 25.66 22.30 27.52
N LEU A 68 26.09 23.11 26.55
CA LEU A 68 25.47 23.20 25.21
C LEU A 68 26.47 22.75 24.14
N HIS A 69 25.93 22.19 23.07
CA HIS A 69 26.63 22.06 21.80
C HIS A 69 25.61 22.17 20.66
N ALA A 70 26.02 22.79 19.55
CA ALA A 70 25.12 22.98 18.42
C ALA A 70 24.67 21.64 17.85
N SER A 71 23.40 21.57 17.43
CA SER A 71 22.84 20.38 16.78
C SER A 71 23.52 20.06 15.45
N SER A 72 24.06 21.09 14.78
CA SER A 72 24.90 20.97 13.57
C SER A 72 25.72 22.25 13.35
N PRO A 73 26.77 22.23 12.51
CA PRO A 73 27.47 23.44 12.11
C PRO A 73 26.55 24.49 11.44
N TRP A 74 25.55 24.03 10.68
CA TRP A 74 24.54 24.92 10.10
C TRP A 74 23.74 25.65 11.18
N SER A 75 23.34 24.89 12.19
CA SER A 75 22.51 25.38 13.28
C SER A 75 23.22 26.45 14.11
N HIS A 76 24.50 26.23 14.37
CA HIS A 76 25.37 27.21 15.02
C HIS A 76 25.35 28.57 14.30
N GLU A 77 25.28 28.58 12.97
CA GLU A 77 25.33 29.82 12.17
C GLU A 77 23.96 30.45 11.91
N HIS A 78 22.88 29.67 11.84
CA HIS A 78 21.59 30.14 11.28
C HIS A 78 20.44 30.11 12.28
N ASP A 79 20.12 28.95 12.83
CA ASP A 79 18.86 28.69 13.55
C ASP A 79 19.03 28.51 15.07
N LYS A 80 20.27 28.52 15.57
CA LYS A 80 20.61 28.52 17.01
C LYS A 80 19.97 27.37 17.83
N ILE A 81 19.75 26.22 17.18
CA ILE A 81 19.28 24.99 17.82
C ILE A 81 20.44 24.24 18.50
N GLU A 82 20.43 24.25 19.83
CA GLU A 82 21.43 23.64 20.69
C GLU A 82 20.94 22.36 21.36
N VAL A 83 21.88 21.47 21.66
CA VAL A 83 21.65 20.26 22.46
C VAL A 83 22.23 20.46 23.86
N GLY A 84 21.35 20.40 24.87
CA GLY A 84 21.69 20.61 26.26
C GLY A 84 21.84 19.31 27.05
N ALA A 85 23.00 19.09 27.69
CA ALA A 85 23.22 17.94 28.56
C ALA A 85 22.79 18.22 30.00
N VAL A 86 21.87 17.42 30.53
CA VAL A 86 21.22 17.58 31.85
C VAL A 86 21.48 16.37 32.73
N SER A 87 21.83 16.60 33.99
CA SER A 87 21.98 15.52 34.96
C SER A 87 20.64 14.79 35.20
N PRO A 88 20.65 13.44 35.35
CA PRO A 88 19.45 12.67 35.65
C PRO A 88 18.64 13.26 36.82
N GLY A 89 17.32 13.35 36.64
CA GLY A 89 16.39 13.89 37.64
C GLY A 89 16.28 15.42 37.70
N LYS A 90 17.08 16.18 36.92
CA LYS A 90 16.98 17.65 36.84
C LYS A 90 16.23 18.18 35.62
N THR A 91 15.91 17.31 34.65
CA THR A 91 15.29 17.65 33.36
C THR A 91 14.09 18.59 33.49
N ALA A 92 13.11 18.27 34.34
CA ALA A 92 11.92 19.10 34.51
C ALA A 92 12.22 20.50 35.07
N ALA A 93 13.16 20.61 36.03
CA ALA A 93 13.54 21.88 36.63
C ALA A 93 14.33 22.75 35.64
N VAL A 94 15.23 22.15 34.86
CA VAL A 94 16.01 22.84 33.82
C VAL A 94 15.11 23.33 32.69
N ILE A 95 14.19 22.49 32.20
CA ILE A 95 13.19 22.90 31.21
C ILE A 95 12.37 24.08 31.73
N ALA A 96 11.87 24.02 32.97
CA ALA A 96 11.07 25.11 33.54
C ALA A 96 11.87 26.43 33.66
N ALA A 97 13.15 26.35 34.02
CA ALA A 97 14.02 27.52 34.10
C ALA A 97 14.35 28.11 32.72
N LEU A 98 14.68 27.27 31.73
CA LEU A 98 14.95 27.71 30.36
C LEU A 98 13.70 28.29 29.67
N ARG A 99 12.51 27.73 29.90
CA ARG A 99 11.24 28.31 29.40
C ARG A 99 10.93 29.70 29.95
N ALA A 100 11.48 30.04 31.11
CA ALA A 100 11.31 31.35 31.72
C ALA A 100 12.40 32.35 31.27
N ASP A 101 13.43 31.88 30.56
CA ASP A 101 14.50 32.72 30.05
C ASP A 101 14.04 33.40 28.75
N PRO A 102 14.04 34.74 28.65
CA PRO A 102 13.55 35.44 27.47
C PRO A 102 14.36 35.18 26.20
N ARG A 103 15.56 34.57 26.31
CA ARG A 103 16.44 34.24 25.17
C ARG A 103 16.08 32.89 24.51
N VAL A 104 15.35 32.03 25.20
CA VAL A 104 14.95 30.70 24.70
C VAL A 104 13.58 30.83 24.04
N GLU A 105 13.47 30.42 22.79
CA GLU A 105 12.20 30.36 22.07
C GLU A 105 11.45 29.08 22.47
N HIS A 106 12.13 27.93 22.38
CA HIS A 106 11.57 26.63 22.75
C HIS A 106 12.60 25.74 23.47
N VAL A 107 12.10 24.89 24.37
CA VAL A 107 12.93 23.85 25.01
C VAL A 107 12.08 22.64 25.38
N GLU A 108 12.60 21.48 24.97
CA GLU A 108 11.93 20.19 25.06
C GLU A 108 12.93 19.07 25.38
N PRO A 109 12.48 17.95 25.97
CA PRO A 109 13.30 16.74 26.03
C PRO A 109 13.77 16.32 24.63
N MET A 110 15.01 15.84 24.50
CA MET A 110 15.49 15.31 23.23
C MET A 110 14.71 14.03 22.90
N THR A 111 13.89 14.08 21.86
CA THR A 111 13.08 12.93 21.42
C THR A 111 13.72 12.24 20.22
N VAL A 112 13.57 10.92 20.16
CA VAL A 112 13.99 10.16 18.98
C VAL A 112 12.88 10.25 17.95
N LEU A 113 13.17 10.89 16.82
CA LEU A 113 12.31 10.83 15.65
C LEU A 113 12.73 9.62 14.80
N GLU A 114 11.83 8.66 14.63
CA GLU A 114 12.04 7.55 13.72
C GLU A 114 11.52 7.89 12.33
N ALA A 115 12.23 7.44 11.29
CA ALA A 115 11.69 7.44 9.95
C ALA A 115 10.42 6.57 9.89
N SER A 116 9.43 7.03 9.11
CA SER A 116 8.40 6.17 8.55
C SER A 116 9.05 4.91 7.98
N TRP A 117 8.37 3.76 8.07
CA TRP A 117 8.99 2.49 7.66
C TRP A 117 9.55 2.56 6.24
N VAL A 118 10.85 2.28 6.14
CA VAL A 118 11.59 2.10 4.90
C VAL A 118 11.96 0.61 4.77
N PRO A 119 11.78 -0.02 3.61
CA PRO A 119 12.21 -1.40 3.39
C PRO A 119 13.71 -1.59 3.60
N ASN A 120 14.14 -2.77 4.07
CA ASN A 120 15.56 -3.08 4.31
C ASN A 120 16.36 -3.49 3.05
N ASP A 121 15.78 -3.28 1.87
CA ASP A 121 16.33 -3.62 0.55
C ASP A 121 17.48 -2.65 0.18
N PRO A 122 18.72 -3.13 -0.07
CA PRO A 122 19.91 -2.28 -0.20
C PRO A 122 19.85 -1.19 -1.26
N PHE A 123 19.09 -1.39 -2.34
CA PHE A 123 18.92 -0.42 -3.42
C PHE A 123 17.64 0.42 -3.31
N TYR A 124 16.86 0.31 -2.22
CA TYR A 124 15.68 1.16 -2.02
C TYR A 124 16.03 2.66 -2.01
N LYS A 125 17.20 3.02 -1.46
CA LYS A 125 17.75 4.39 -1.51
C LYS A 125 17.89 4.95 -2.94
N ASP A 126 18.00 4.07 -3.93
CA ASP A 126 18.13 4.43 -5.34
C ASP A 126 16.75 4.45 -6.05
N GLN A 127 15.68 3.99 -5.38
CA GLN A 127 14.30 3.98 -5.86
C GLN A 127 13.53 5.23 -5.46
N TRP A 128 14.02 6.40 -5.88
CA TRP A 128 13.34 7.70 -5.68
C TRP A 128 11.85 7.68 -6.09
N HIS A 129 11.52 6.82 -7.04
CA HIS A 129 10.20 6.63 -7.64
C HIS A 129 9.16 6.11 -6.65
N LEU A 130 9.52 5.26 -5.69
CA LEU A 130 8.58 4.70 -4.70
C LEU A 130 8.11 5.74 -3.68
N PRO A 131 8.99 6.51 -3.00
CA PRO A 131 8.56 7.62 -2.17
C PRO A 131 7.72 8.64 -2.95
N ARG A 132 8.10 8.94 -4.21
CA ARG A 132 7.37 9.93 -5.01
C ARG A 132 5.99 9.49 -5.45
N ALA A 133 5.78 8.17 -5.58
CA ALA A 133 4.49 7.53 -5.79
C ALA A 133 3.67 7.34 -4.50
N GLY A 134 4.19 7.71 -3.33
CA GLY A 134 3.50 7.58 -2.04
C GLY A 134 3.52 6.16 -1.46
N ALA A 135 4.52 5.34 -1.79
CA ALA A 135 4.61 3.93 -1.37
C ALA A 135 4.59 3.75 0.16
N GLU A 136 5.40 4.50 0.89
CA GLU A 136 5.54 4.37 2.35
C GLU A 136 4.23 4.65 3.09
N GLY A 137 3.51 5.69 2.67
CA GLY A 137 2.18 5.98 3.18
C GLY A 137 1.17 4.88 2.84
N ALA A 138 1.29 4.26 1.67
CA ALA A 138 0.40 3.18 1.24
C ALA A 138 0.59 1.90 2.07
N TRP A 139 1.85 1.56 2.39
CA TRP A 139 2.19 0.33 3.12
C TRP A 139 1.65 0.29 4.55
N ALA A 140 1.34 1.44 5.14
CA ALA A 140 0.63 1.54 6.41
C ALA A 140 -0.80 0.95 6.37
N TYR A 141 -1.43 0.93 5.19
CA TYR A 141 -2.81 0.46 5.01
C TYR A 141 -2.90 -0.93 4.36
N GLY A 142 -1.95 -1.29 3.49
CA GLY A 142 -1.97 -2.57 2.79
C GLY A 142 -0.77 -2.79 1.89
N CYS A 143 -0.56 -4.03 1.44
CA CYS A 143 0.51 -4.39 0.51
C CYS A 143 0.02 -5.08 -0.78
N GLY A 144 -1.30 -5.13 -1.02
CA GLY A 144 -1.89 -5.73 -2.22
C GLY A 144 -2.19 -7.23 -2.09
N GLN A 145 -2.29 -7.74 -0.86
CA GLN A 145 -2.60 -9.13 -0.56
C GLN A 145 -3.89 -9.59 -1.28
N GLY A 146 -3.84 -10.80 -1.86
CA GLY A 146 -4.96 -11.42 -2.57
C GLY A 146 -5.25 -10.88 -3.97
N VAL A 147 -4.60 -9.80 -4.40
CA VAL A 147 -4.79 -9.23 -5.75
C VAL A 147 -3.84 -9.90 -6.74
N THR A 148 -4.33 -10.20 -7.94
CA THR A 148 -3.54 -10.66 -9.08
C THR A 148 -3.42 -9.54 -10.10
N VAL A 149 -2.18 -9.19 -10.43
CA VAL A 149 -1.83 -8.21 -11.46
C VAL A 149 -1.26 -8.95 -12.66
N ALA A 150 -1.94 -8.86 -13.80
CA ALA A 150 -1.43 -9.37 -15.07
C ALA A 150 -0.44 -8.38 -15.69
N VAL A 151 0.75 -8.87 -16.01
CA VAL A 151 1.81 -8.12 -16.68
C VAL A 151 1.84 -8.61 -18.13
N ILE A 152 1.20 -7.83 -19.01
CA ILE A 152 1.12 -8.12 -20.45
C ILE A 152 2.33 -7.44 -21.11
N ASP A 153 3.39 -8.22 -21.36
CA ASP A 153 4.71 -7.68 -21.72
C ASP A 153 5.58 -8.74 -22.45
N THR A 154 6.91 -8.70 -22.24
CA THR A 154 7.95 -9.61 -22.77
C THR A 154 8.09 -10.92 -21.98
N GLY A 155 7.29 -11.11 -20.93
CA GLY A 155 7.42 -12.20 -19.97
C GLY A 155 7.88 -11.69 -18.60
N VAL A 156 8.00 -12.58 -17.61
CA VAL A 156 8.55 -12.24 -16.29
C VAL A 156 9.43 -13.39 -15.80
N ALA A 157 10.54 -13.07 -15.13
CA ALA A 157 11.38 -14.02 -14.40
C ALA A 157 10.68 -14.61 -13.15
N CYS A 158 9.53 -15.24 -13.33
CA CYS A 158 8.64 -15.75 -12.28
C CYS A 158 8.88 -17.22 -11.92
N PHE A 159 9.50 -17.99 -12.82
CA PHE A 159 9.60 -19.45 -12.71
C PHE A 159 10.96 -19.95 -13.21
N ASP A 160 11.43 -21.05 -12.63
CA ASP A 160 12.52 -21.83 -13.20
C ASP A 160 11.96 -22.74 -14.29
N HIS A 161 12.45 -22.60 -15.53
CA HIS A 161 12.05 -23.44 -16.65
C HIS A 161 13.16 -23.51 -17.70
N GLY A 162 13.71 -24.71 -17.92
CA GLY A 162 14.82 -24.88 -18.85
C GLY A 162 16.01 -23.97 -18.50
N PRO A 163 16.48 -23.10 -19.40
CA PRO A 163 17.56 -22.16 -19.11
C PRO A 163 17.12 -20.93 -18.31
N PHE A 164 15.81 -20.67 -18.22
CA PHE A 164 15.25 -19.52 -17.52
C PHE A 164 15.13 -19.78 -16.03
N THR A 165 15.38 -18.75 -15.23
CA THR A 165 15.30 -18.85 -13.77
C THR A 165 14.42 -17.78 -13.16
N LYS A 166 13.80 -18.12 -12.02
CA LYS A 166 13.07 -17.15 -11.22
C LYS A 166 14.05 -16.11 -10.68
N GLY A 167 13.67 -14.84 -10.81
CA GLY A 167 14.42 -13.70 -10.30
C GLY A 167 14.77 -13.88 -8.82
N THR A 168 16.04 -13.72 -8.46
CA THR A 168 16.52 -13.81 -7.07
C THR A 168 15.75 -12.90 -6.14
N ASP A 169 15.50 -11.67 -6.56
CA ASP A 169 14.76 -10.66 -5.80
C ASP A 169 13.23 -10.76 -6.01
N LEU A 170 12.77 -11.65 -6.90
CA LEU A 170 11.37 -12.06 -7.05
C LEU A 170 11.06 -13.35 -6.28
N LYS A 171 12.01 -13.91 -5.54
CA LYS A 171 11.85 -15.22 -4.89
C LYS A 171 10.63 -15.27 -3.95
N GLY A 172 10.38 -14.21 -3.18
CA GLY A 172 9.22 -14.09 -2.30
C GLY A 172 7.94 -13.61 -3.00
N THR A 173 8.04 -13.05 -4.20
CA THR A 173 6.90 -12.69 -5.04
C THR A 173 6.13 -13.94 -5.46
N ARG A 174 4.81 -13.90 -5.30
CA ARG A 174 3.91 -14.97 -5.73
C ARG A 174 3.57 -14.78 -7.19
N CYS A 175 3.90 -15.77 -8.02
CA CYS A 175 3.49 -15.79 -9.41
C CYS A 175 2.42 -16.87 -9.62
N VAL A 176 1.37 -16.55 -10.37
CA VAL A 176 0.33 -17.49 -10.80
C VAL A 176 0.55 -17.88 -12.26
N ALA A 177 -0.14 -18.92 -12.73
CA ALA A 177 -0.03 -19.40 -14.10
C ALA A 177 -0.28 -18.26 -15.11
N GLY A 178 0.60 -18.18 -16.09
CA GLY A 178 0.60 -17.20 -17.18
C GLY A 178 0.35 -17.84 -18.54
N TYR A 179 0.67 -17.11 -19.60
CA TYR A 179 0.73 -17.66 -20.95
C TYR A 179 1.67 -16.86 -21.87
N ASP A 180 2.38 -17.56 -22.74
CA ASP A 180 3.21 -17.02 -23.79
C ASP A 180 2.50 -17.13 -25.14
N PHE A 181 1.93 -16.02 -25.60
CA PHE A 181 1.26 -15.94 -26.90
C PHE A 181 2.23 -15.81 -28.08
N VAL A 182 3.50 -15.48 -27.82
CA VAL A 182 4.53 -15.38 -28.87
C VAL A 182 4.97 -16.78 -29.31
N ASN A 183 5.12 -17.70 -28.35
CA ASN A 183 5.63 -19.05 -28.58
C ASN A 183 4.61 -20.16 -28.32
N ASP A 184 3.37 -19.79 -27.99
CA ASP A 184 2.24 -20.69 -27.72
C ASP A 184 2.52 -21.76 -26.65
N ARG A 185 2.87 -21.30 -25.44
CA ARG A 185 3.17 -22.18 -24.29
C ARG A 185 2.73 -21.55 -22.96
N ALA A 186 2.67 -22.34 -21.90
CA ALA A 186 2.25 -21.87 -20.58
C ALA A 186 3.29 -20.96 -19.91
N GLU A 187 4.58 -21.18 -20.21
CA GLU A 187 5.69 -20.50 -19.58
C GLU A 187 6.01 -19.16 -20.25
N ALA A 188 5.47 -18.09 -19.68
CA ALA A 188 5.75 -16.70 -20.03
C ALA A 188 7.09 -16.19 -19.46
N ALA A 189 8.18 -16.90 -19.75
CA ALA A 189 9.54 -16.52 -19.35
C ALA A 189 9.98 -15.22 -20.05
N ASP A 190 10.79 -14.42 -19.36
CA ASP A 190 11.32 -13.17 -19.91
C ASP A 190 12.67 -13.39 -20.60
N ASP A 191 12.70 -13.18 -21.90
CA ASP A 191 13.89 -13.25 -22.75
C ASP A 191 14.40 -11.86 -23.18
N HIS A 192 13.83 -10.78 -22.62
CA HIS A 192 14.18 -9.39 -22.93
C HIS A 192 14.58 -8.58 -21.69
N GLY A 193 13.87 -8.74 -20.57
CA GLY A 193 14.07 -8.01 -19.32
C GLY A 193 13.11 -6.85 -19.07
N HIS A 194 12.37 -6.39 -20.08
CA HIS A 194 11.44 -5.27 -19.90
C HIS A 194 10.28 -5.66 -18.97
N GLY A 195 9.70 -6.85 -19.17
CA GLY A 195 8.57 -7.31 -18.39
C GLY A 195 8.93 -7.65 -16.94
N THR A 196 10.14 -8.16 -16.69
CA THR A 196 10.66 -8.36 -15.33
C THR A 196 10.85 -7.03 -14.59
N HIS A 197 11.34 -6.00 -15.27
CA HIS A 197 11.48 -4.65 -14.70
C HIS A 197 10.11 -4.02 -14.35
N VAL A 198 9.15 -4.14 -15.26
CA VAL A 198 7.76 -3.71 -15.05
C VAL A 198 7.12 -4.46 -13.89
N ALA A 199 7.23 -5.78 -13.87
CA ALA A 199 6.70 -6.66 -12.83
C ALA A 199 7.28 -6.33 -11.44
N GLY A 200 8.58 -6.06 -11.36
CA GLY A 200 9.24 -5.68 -10.12
C GLY A 200 8.66 -4.39 -9.53
N THR A 201 8.50 -3.35 -10.35
CA THR A 201 7.91 -2.07 -9.89
C THR A 201 6.54 -2.29 -9.23
N ILE A 202 5.76 -3.27 -9.73
CA ILE A 202 4.48 -3.65 -9.14
C ILE A 202 4.66 -4.45 -7.86
N ALA A 203 5.39 -5.58 -7.88
CA ALA A 203 5.36 -6.55 -6.79
C ALA A 203 6.69 -7.28 -6.54
N GLN A 204 7.82 -6.58 -6.60
CA GLN A 204 9.10 -7.11 -6.12
C GLN A 204 8.98 -7.65 -4.69
N THR A 205 9.81 -8.64 -4.34
CA THR A 205 9.93 -9.07 -2.95
C THR A 205 10.51 -7.91 -2.15
N THR A 206 9.72 -7.34 -1.22
CA THR A 206 10.16 -6.22 -0.39
C THR A 206 10.52 -6.71 1.01
N ASN A 207 11.50 -6.04 1.64
CA ASN A 207 11.95 -6.25 3.01
C ASN A 207 12.60 -7.64 3.22
N ASN A 208 13.37 -8.08 2.23
CA ASN A 208 14.09 -9.36 2.23
C ASN A 208 15.62 -9.23 2.42
N GLY A 209 16.13 -8.01 2.62
CA GLY A 209 17.56 -7.70 2.73
C GLY A 209 18.33 -7.81 1.41
N HIS A 210 17.65 -7.76 0.27
CA HIS A 210 18.22 -7.94 -1.06
C HIS A 210 17.60 -6.94 -2.05
N GLY A 211 18.34 -6.58 -3.09
CA GLY A 211 17.81 -5.83 -4.23
C GLY A 211 16.99 -4.58 -3.91
N VAL A 212 15.77 -4.54 -4.44
CA VAL A 212 14.86 -3.39 -4.52
C VAL A 212 13.46 -3.77 -4.03
N ALA A 213 12.60 -2.78 -3.78
CA ALA A 213 11.22 -2.98 -3.34
C ALA A 213 10.20 -2.87 -4.49
N GLY A 214 8.99 -3.38 -4.25
CA GLY A 214 7.81 -3.24 -5.12
C GLY A 214 6.65 -2.55 -4.40
N LEU A 215 5.82 -1.81 -5.14
CA LEU A 215 4.76 -0.99 -4.54
C LEU A 215 3.65 -1.84 -3.90
N ALA A 216 3.13 -2.83 -4.61
CA ALA A 216 2.16 -3.82 -4.14
C ALA A 216 2.85 -5.17 -3.89
N HIS A 217 3.86 -5.19 -3.02
CA HIS A 217 4.75 -6.33 -2.80
C HIS A 217 4.10 -7.62 -2.25
N CYS A 218 2.82 -7.59 -1.86
CA CYS A 218 2.03 -8.79 -1.54
C CYS A 218 1.08 -9.19 -2.68
N ALA A 219 1.00 -8.46 -3.78
CA ALA A 219 0.22 -8.87 -4.94
C ALA A 219 0.83 -10.12 -5.59
N ARG A 220 0.00 -10.83 -6.34
CA ARG A 220 0.41 -11.92 -7.20
C ARG A 220 0.64 -11.38 -8.61
N LEU A 221 1.63 -11.91 -9.29
CA LEU A 221 1.90 -11.59 -10.70
C LEU A 221 1.39 -12.70 -11.61
N MET A 222 0.67 -12.32 -12.67
CA MET A 222 0.30 -13.19 -13.78
C MET A 222 1.10 -12.77 -15.02
N PRO A 223 2.18 -13.48 -15.38
CA PRO A 223 3.00 -13.11 -16.52
C PRO A 223 2.30 -13.49 -17.83
N ILE A 224 2.15 -12.53 -18.75
CA ILE A 224 1.53 -12.75 -20.05
C ILE A 224 2.48 -12.22 -21.11
N LYS A 225 3.15 -13.12 -21.82
CA LYS A 225 4.11 -12.74 -22.86
C LYS A 225 3.39 -12.54 -24.19
N VAL A 226 3.41 -11.30 -24.67
CA VAL A 226 2.86 -10.88 -25.97
C VAL A 226 3.89 -10.13 -26.80
N LEU A 227 5.04 -9.78 -26.21
CA LEU A 227 6.19 -9.19 -26.88
C LEU A 227 7.33 -10.21 -26.93
N ASN A 228 7.99 -10.33 -28.07
CA ASN A 228 9.13 -11.25 -28.24
C ASN A 228 10.44 -10.69 -27.66
N GLY A 229 11.55 -11.42 -27.79
CA GLY A 229 12.87 -10.99 -27.31
C GLY A 229 13.41 -9.71 -27.96
N GLY A 230 12.78 -9.20 -29.03
CA GLY A 230 13.06 -7.89 -29.62
C GLY A 230 12.18 -6.76 -29.07
N GLY A 231 11.30 -7.03 -28.11
CA GLY A 231 10.46 -6.03 -27.44
C GLY A 231 9.23 -5.60 -28.25
N TRP A 232 8.84 -6.36 -29.27
CA TRP A 232 7.66 -6.07 -30.09
C TRP A 232 6.73 -7.28 -30.19
N GLY A 233 5.46 -7.02 -30.50
CA GLY A 233 4.42 -8.04 -30.59
C GLY A 233 3.29 -7.63 -31.51
N THR A 234 2.28 -8.49 -31.65
CA THR A 234 1.16 -8.24 -32.56
C THR A 234 -0.09 -7.77 -31.82
N VAL A 235 -0.98 -7.09 -32.56
CA VAL A 235 -2.33 -6.76 -32.10
C VAL A 235 -3.10 -7.99 -31.64
N ALA A 236 -2.90 -9.14 -32.29
CA ALA A 236 -3.60 -10.39 -31.97
C ALA A 236 -3.15 -10.96 -30.62
N ASP A 237 -1.83 -10.97 -30.37
CA ASP A 237 -1.26 -11.50 -29.13
C ASP A 237 -1.64 -10.62 -27.94
N VAL A 238 -1.54 -9.29 -28.09
CA VAL A 238 -1.95 -8.33 -27.06
C VAL A 238 -3.45 -8.47 -26.76
N ALA A 239 -4.31 -8.56 -27.79
CA ALA A 239 -5.74 -8.76 -27.58
C ALA A 239 -6.05 -10.08 -26.86
N SER A 240 -5.36 -11.16 -27.22
CA SER A 240 -5.52 -12.47 -26.59
C SER A 240 -5.03 -12.45 -25.14
N GLY A 241 -3.91 -11.80 -24.87
CA GLY A 241 -3.38 -11.59 -23.53
C GLY A 241 -4.34 -10.82 -22.61
N ILE A 242 -4.97 -9.75 -23.10
CA ILE A 242 -5.97 -8.99 -22.32
C ILE A 242 -7.17 -9.88 -21.97
N ARG A 243 -7.67 -10.66 -22.92
CA ARG A 243 -8.78 -11.58 -22.68
C ARG A 243 -8.40 -12.68 -21.70
N PHE A 244 -7.23 -13.29 -21.89
CA PHE A 244 -6.70 -14.32 -21.00
C PHE A 244 -6.55 -13.81 -19.57
N ALA A 245 -6.00 -12.61 -19.36
CA ALA A 245 -5.89 -12.00 -18.04
C ALA A 245 -7.25 -11.92 -17.33
N ALA A 246 -8.24 -11.35 -18.03
CA ALA A 246 -9.59 -11.18 -17.48
C ALA A 246 -10.32 -12.52 -17.27
N ASP A 247 -10.06 -13.51 -18.11
CA ASP A 247 -10.68 -14.83 -18.04
C ASP A 247 -10.05 -15.71 -16.94
N ASN A 248 -8.77 -15.51 -16.64
CA ASN A 248 -8.01 -16.26 -15.63
C ASN A 248 -7.88 -15.51 -14.30
N GLY A 249 -8.68 -14.46 -14.11
CA GLY A 249 -8.90 -13.87 -12.80
C GLY A 249 -7.87 -12.83 -12.37
N ALA A 250 -7.17 -12.17 -13.29
CA ALA A 250 -6.51 -10.91 -12.97
C ALA A 250 -7.55 -9.86 -12.55
N GLN A 251 -7.24 -9.07 -11.52
CA GLN A 251 -8.04 -7.91 -11.12
C GLN A 251 -7.47 -6.60 -11.69
N VAL A 252 -6.16 -6.58 -11.95
CA VAL A 252 -5.47 -5.44 -12.57
C VAL A 252 -4.66 -5.96 -13.75
N VAL A 253 -4.65 -5.21 -14.85
CA VAL A 253 -3.81 -5.45 -16.02
C VAL A 253 -2.89 -4.25 -16.20
N ASN A 254 -1.58 -4.51 -16.29
CA ASN A 254 -0.60 -3.52 -16.71
C ASN A 254 -0.14 -3.82 -18.14
N MET A 255 -0.20 -2.82 -19.01
CA MET A 255 0.32 -2.85 -20.38
C MET A 255 1.34 -1.73 -20.56
N SER A 256 2.61 -2.05 -20.33
CA SER A 256 3.73 -1.13 -20.53
C SER A 256 4.20 -1.11 -22.00
N LEU A 257 3.22 -1.07 -22.91
CA LEU A 257 3.38 -1.19 -24.35
C LEU A 257 2.39 -0.27 -25.07
N GLY A 258 2.65 0.02 -26.34
CA GLY A 258 1.81 0.91 -27.12
C GLY A 258 2.10 0.87 -28.61
N GLY A 259 1.13 1.34 -29.38
CA GLY A 259 1.22 1.47 -30.83
C GLY A 259 0.40 2.65 -31.34
N ARG A 260 0.79 3.16 -32.51
CA ARG A 260 0.22 4.38 -33.10
C ARG A 260 -1.12 4.15 -33.82
N ILE A 261 -1.47 2.90 -34.10
CA ILE A 261 -2.62 2.54 -34.92
C ILE A 261 -3.74 2.02 -34.02
N LYS A 262 -4.92 2.65 -34.13
CA LYS A 262 -6.14 2.17 -33.46
C LYS A 262 -6.55 0.82 -34.04
N SER A 263 -6.90 -0.12 -33.17
CA SER A 263 -7.43 -1.44 -33.53
C SER A 263 -8.77 -1.72 -32.84
N ASP A 264 -9.80 -2.10 -33.60
CA ASP A 264 -11.09 -2.47 -33.01
C ASP A 264 -11.02 -3.82 -32.29
N ILE A 265 -10.06 -4.68 -32.67
CA ILE A 265 -9.77 -5.96 -31.98
C ILE A 265 -9.24 -5.68 -30.57
N LEU A 266 -8.24 -4.79 -30.45
CA LEU A 266 -7.74 -4.37 -29.13
C LEU A 266 -8.84 -3.69 -28.30
N GLN A 267 -9.64 -2.81 -28.92
CA GLN A 267 -10.75 -2.17 -28.23
C GLN A 267 -11.77 -3.19 -27.71
N SER A 268 -12.05 -4.23 -28.49
CA SER A 268 -12.95 -5.31 -28.07
C SER A 268 -12.40 -6.08 -26.87
N ALA A 269 -11.10 -6.38 -26.87
CA ALA A 269 -10.43 -7.04 -25.74
C ALA A 269 -10.44 -6.17 -24.47
N VAL A 270 -10.14 -4.88 -24.60
CA VAL A 270 -10.25 -3.90 -23.49
C VAL A 270 -11.67 -3.87 -22.92
N ARG A 271 -12.69 -3.75 -23.77
CA ARG A 271 -14.11 -3.78 -23.33
C ARG A 271 -14.48 -5.08 -22.63
N HIS A 272 -13.96 -6.22 -23.09
CA HIS A 272 -14.17 -7.51 -22.45
C HIS A 272 -13.61 -7.55 -21.03
N ALA A 273 -12.37 -7.09 -20.84
CA ALA A 273 -11.73 -7.02 -19.53
C ALA A 273 -12.45 -6.03 -18.59
N LEU A 274 -12.80 -4.83 -19.08
CA LEU A 274 -13.57 -3.84 -18.29
C LEU A 274 -14.94 -4.40 -17.87
N LYS A 275 -15.65 -5.11 -18.75
CA LYS A 275 -16.94 -5.75 -18.42
C LYS A 275 -16.82 -6.81 -17.32
N LYS A 276 -15.62 -7.38 -17.15
CA LYS A 276 -15.30 -8.31 -16.05
C LYS A 276 -14.84 -7.61 -14.77
N GLY A 277 -14.82 -6.28 -14.74
CA GLY A 277 -14.38 -5.51 -13.58
C GLY A 277 -12.87 -5.43 -13.42
N VAL A 278 -12.09 -5.66 -14.49
CA VAL A 278 -10.63 -5.59 -14.45
C VAL A 278 -10.19 -4.13 -14.62
N VAL A 279 -9.34 -3.66 -13.71
CA VAL A 279 -8.67 -2.35 -13.85
C VAL A 279 -7.58 -2.46 -14.92
N ILE A 280 -7.61 -1.59 -15.93
CA ILE A 280 -6.64 -1.63 -17.02
C ILE A 280 -5.78 -0.37 -16.99
N VAL A 281 -4.47 -0.55 -16.85
CA VAL A 281 -3.45 0.49 -16.81
C VAL A 281 -2.53 0.33 -18.02
N ALA A 282 -2.27 1.42 -18.74
CA ALA A 282 -1.39 1.38 -19.90
C ALA A 282 -0.51 2.62 -20.03
N ALA A 283 0.70 2.41 -20.55
CA ALA A 283 1.66 3.47 -20.83
C ALA A 283 1.14 4.43 -21.93
N ALA A 284 1.23 5.74 -21.71
CA ALA A 284 0.74 6.73 -22.67
C ALA A 284 1.54 6.76 -23.99
N GLY A 285 2.78 6.25 -23.99
CA GLY A 285 3.68 6.22 -25.15
C GLY A 285 4.87 7.18 -25.01
N ASN A 286 5.92 6.96 -25.79
CA ASN A 286 7.22 7.67 -25.66
C ASN A 286 7.56 8.55 -26.88
N THR A 287 6.55 9.00 -27.64
CA THR A 287 6.74 9.73 -28.90
C THR A 287 6.60 11.25 -28.78
N ARG A 288 6.36 11.79 -27.57
CA ARG A 288 6.05 13.20 -27.29
C ARG A 288 4.74 13.73 -27.91
N ARG A 289 3.97 12.85 -28.56
CA ARG A 289 2.76 13.18 -29.33
C ARG A 289 1.51 12.78 -28.54
N SER A 290 0.41 12.56 -29.25
CA SER A 290 -0.84 12.01 -28.71
C SER A 290 -0.63 10.69 -27.99
N VAL A 291 -1.48 10.40 -27.01
CA VAL A 291 -1.54 9.11 -26.32
C VAL A 291 -1.70 7.97 -27.32
N GLU A 292 -0.96 6.88 -27.11
CA GLU A 292 -0.93 5.69 -27.97
C GLU A 292 -1.99 4.66 -27.57
N TRP A 293 -2.21 3.66 -28.44
CA TRP A 293 -3.14 2.56 -28.17
C TRP A 293 -2.38 1.37 -27.55
N PRO A 294 -2.87 0.73 -26.48
CA PRO A 294 -4.26 0.77 -25.99
C PRO A 294 -4.59 1.86 -24.95
N ALA A 295 -3.64 2.67 -24.51
CA ALA A 295 -3.87 3.68 -23.47
C ALA A 295 -4.98 4.69 -23.82
N ALA A 296 -5.13 5.05 -25.10
CA ALA A 296 -6.17 5.96 -25.56
C ALA A 296 -7.60 5.35 -25.59
N TYR A 297 -7.80 4.06 -25.28
CA TYR A 297 -9.16 3.48 -25.24
C TYR A 297 -9.95 3.96 -24.02
N PRO A 298 -11.25 4.27 -24.17
CA PRO A 298 -12.12 4.58 -23.05
C PRO A 298 -12.09 3.47 -21.98
N GLY A 299 -11.99 3.88 -20.72
CA GLY A 299 -11.88 2.99 -19.56
C GLY A 299 -10.44 2.61 -19.19
N VAL A 300 -9.45 2.76 -20.09
CA VAL A 300 -8.03 2.51 -19.78
C VAL A 300 -7.41 3.71 -19.04
N LEU A 301 -6.64 3.45 -17.99
CA LEU A 301 -5.86 4.46 -17.29
C LEU A 301 -4.58 4.72 -18.08
N ALA A 302 -4.55 5.78 -18.90
CA ALA A 302 -3.37 6.19 -19.65
C ALA A 302 -2.38 6.95 -18.75
N ILE A 303 -1.15 6.45 -18.65
CA ILE A 303 -0.16 6.94 -17.69
C ILE A 303 0.98 7.68 -18.39
N SER A 304 1.13 8.96 -18.07
CA SER A 304 2.28 9.76 -18.49
C SER A 304 3.45 9.62 -17.50
N ALA A 305 4.68 9.89 -17.96
CA ALA A 305 5.89 9.72 -17.18
C ALA A 305 6.40 11.05 -16.64
N THR A 306 6.85 11.05 -15.38
CA THR A 306 7.55 12.18 -14.75
C THR A 306 8.95 11.82 -14.28
N ASP A 307 9.79 12.84 -14.14
CA ASP A 307 11.13 12.71 -13.56
C ASP A 307 11.15 12.99 -12.05
N GLN A 308 12.34 12.97 -11.47
CA GLN A 308 12.62 13.20 -10.05
C GLN A 308 12.11 14.56 -9.54
N LYS A 309 11.89 15.53 -10.45
CA LYS A 309 11.46 16.89 -10.14
C LYS A 309 9.96 17.08 -10.37
N ASP A 310 9.20 15.99 -10.54
CA ASP A 310 7.80 16.00 -10.95
C ASP A 310 7.57 16.70 -12.31
N ALA A 311 8.61 16.90 -13.13
CA ALA A 311 8.43 17.44 -14.46
C ALA A 311 7.99 16.31 -15.40
N LEU A 312 7.16 16.64 -16.40
CA LEU A 312 6.82 15.69 -17.45
C LEU A 312 8.10 15.25 -18.17
N ALA A 313 8.34 13.95 -18.24
CA ALA A 313 9.50 13.39 -18.93
C ALA A 313 9.50 13.83 -20.40
N TRP A 314 10.66 14.20 -20.93
CA TRP A 314 10.78 14.80 -22.26
C TRP A 314 10.19 13.93 -23.38
N PHE A 315 10.20 12.61 -23.22
CA PHE A 315 9.67 11.63 -24.17
C PHE A 315 8.17 11.37 -24.01
N SER A 316 7.57 11.72 -22.87
CA SER A 316 6.20 11.31 -22.54
C SER A 316 5.21 11.87 -23.56
N SER A 317 4.37 10.98 -24.07
CA SER A 317 3.17 11.34 -24.82
C SER A 317 2.16 11.98 -23.89
N ARG A 318 1.25 12.75 -24.49
CA ARG A 318 0.34 13.68 -23.81
C ARG A 318 -0.94 13.81 -24.61
N GLY A 319 -2.04 14.10 -23.95
CA GLY A 319 -3.35 14.21 -24.58
C GLY A 319 -4.47 14.15 -23.55
N PRO A 320 -5.70 14.44 -23.96
CA PRO A 320 -6.87 14.45 -23.07
C PRO A 320 -7.17 13.08 -22.45
N GLU A 321 -6.58 12.00 -22.98
CA GLU A 321 -6.74 10.64 -22.47
C GLU A 321 -5.89 10.36 -21.22
N VAL A 322 -4.86 11.17 -20.94
CA VAL A 322 -3.98 11.00 -19.77
C VAL A 322 -4.82 11.04 -18.50
N ALA A 323 -4.79 9.95 -17.73
CA ALA A 323 -5.55 9.82 -16.49
C ALA A 323 -4.78 10.40 -15.31
N ILE A 324 -3.49 10.07 -15.20
CA ILE A 324 -2.60 10.48 -14.10
C ILE A 324 -1.14 10.35 -14.55
N ALA A 325 -0.23 11.12 -13.95
CA ALA A 325 1.20 11.01 -14.15
C ALA A 325 1.87 10.19 -13.04
N ALA A 326 2.90 9.42 -13.37
CA ALA A 326 3.69 8.66 -12.41
C ALA A 326 5.20 8.66 -12.74
N PRO A 327 6.07 8.35 -11.76
CA PRO A 327 7.52 8.26 -11.96
C PRO A 327 7.92 7.32 -13.11
N GLY A 328 8.69 7.81 -14.07
CA GLY A 328 9.07 7.02 -15.24
C GLY A 328 10.45 7.32 -15.82
N VAL A 329 11.32 8.03 -15.07
CA VAL A 329 12.70 8.33 -15.47
C VAL A 329 13.68 7.67 -14.50
N ASP A 330 14.68 6.97 -15.02
CA ASP A 330 15.71 6.29 -14.23
C ASP A 330 15.14 5.44 -13.09
N VAL A 331 14.07 4.70 -13.38
CA VAL A 331 13.41 3.79 -12.43
C VAL A 331 14.32 2.57 -12.27
N VAL A 332 14.89 2.42 -11.08
CA VAL A 332 15.72 1.27 -10.71
C VAL A 332 14.81 0.10 -10.36
N GLN A 333 15.00 -1.03 -11.04
CA GLN A 333 14.35 -2.30 -10.70
C GLN A 333 15.17 -3.51 -11.15
N GLN A 334 14.92 -4.69 -10.57
CA GLN A 334 15.45 -5.95 -11.10
C GLN A 334 15.01 -6.16 -12.56
N THR A 335 15.94 -6.57 -13.41
CA THR A 335 15.71 -7.05 -14.77
C THR A 335 16.64 -8.23 -15.06
N VAL A 336 16.48 -8.87 -16.22
CA VAL A 336 17.33 -9.99 -16.63
C VAL A 336 18.46 -9.53 -17.55
N CYS A 337 19.56 -10.27 -17.54
CA CYS A 337 20.61 -10.19 -18.57
C CYS A 337 20.75 -11.54 -19.29
N ASN A 338 21.55 -11.58 -20.36
CA ASN A 338 21.76 -12.78 -21.17
C ASN A 338 20.43 -13.45 -21.62
N GLY A 339 19.42 -12.64 -21.95
CA GLY A 339 18.09 -13.15 -22.35
C GLY A 339 17.39 -13.99 -21.28
N GLY A 340 17.65 -13.75 -19.99
CA GLY A 340 17.04 -14.52 -18.90
C GLY A 340 17.69 -15.88 -18.63
N HIS A 341 18.78 -16.19 -19.32
CA HIS A 341 19.52 -17.44 -19.15
C HIS A 341 20.57 -17.33 -18.05
N ASP A 342 21.04 -18.48 -17.57
CA ASP A 342 22.22 -18.63 -16.70
C ASP A 342 22.14 -17.88 -15.36
N LYS A 343 20.93 -17.61 -14.85
CA LYS A 343 20.70 -16.82 -13.62
C LYS A 343 21.31 -15.42 -13.69
N CYS A 344 21.41 -14.86 -14.90
CA CYS A 344 21.94 -13.52 -15.11
C CYS A 344 20.87 -12.48 -14.80
N GLU A 345 21.06 -11.74 -13.70
CA GLU A 345 20.13 -10.70 -13.24
C GLU A 345 20.90 -9.44 -12.88
N ILE A 346 20.28 -8.28 -13.13
CA ILE A 346 20.86 -6.96 -12.85
C ILE A 346 19.77 -6.03 -12.29
N PHE A 347 20.20 -4.97 -11.61
CA PHE A 347 19.30 -3.87 -11.18
C PHE A 347 19.49 -2.69 -12.13
N GLY A 348 18.59 -2.58 -13.11
CA GLY A 348 18.68 -1.64 -14.21
C GLY A 348 17.86 -0.37 -13.99
N LYS A 349 18.37 0.76 -14.48
CA LYS A 349 17.64 2.05 -14.55
C LYS A 349 17.00 2.20 -15.92
N PHE A 350 15.67 2.10 -16.00
CA PHE A 350 14.94 2.31 -17.25
C PHE A 350 14.12 3.59 -17.22
N SER A 351 13.94 4.19 -18.40
CA SER A 351 13.17 5.41 -18.60
C SER A 351 12.09 5.18 -19.66
N GLY A 352 10.84 5.47 -19.32
CA GLY A 352 9.69 5.31 -20.20
C GLY A 352 8.36 5.47 -19.47
N THR A 353 7.30 5.77 -20.23
CA THR A 353 5.91 5.60 -19.74
C THR A 353 5.63 4.14 -19.34
N SER A 354 6.40 3.19 -19.90
CA SER A 354 6.46 1.80 -19.48
C SER A 354 6.88 1.58 -18.02
N MET A 355 7.68 2.49 -17.44
CA MET A 355 8.07 2.45 -16.04
C MET A 355 7.10 3.26 -15.15
N ALA A 356 6.37 4.22 -15.72
CA ALA A 356 5.31 4.94 -15.03
C ALA A 356 4.05 4.09 -14.81
N SER A 357 3.61 3.38 -15.86
CA SER A 357 2.43 2.50 -15.83
C SER A 357 2.40 1.51 -14.64
N PRO A 358 3.47 0.75 -14.32
CA PRO A 358 3.44 -0.21 -13.23
C PRO A 358 3.29 0.41 -11.84
N HIS A 359 3.67 1.67 -11.63
CA HIS A 359 3.37 2.37 -10.37
C HIS A 359 1.87 2.52 -10.17
N VAL A 360 1.14 2.90 -11.22
CA VAL A 360 -0.32 3.04 -11.14
C VAL A 360 -0.99 1.67 -11.05
N ALA A 361 -0.45 0.64 -11.71
CA ALA A 361 -0.94 -0.74 -11.55
C ALA A 361 -0.74 -1.27 -10.12
N GLY A 362 0.39 -0.98 -9.48
CA GLY A 362 0.63 -1.29 -8.08
C GLY A 362 -0.33 -0.54 -7.14
N ALA A 363 -0.54 0.76 -7.35
CA ALA A 363 -1.52 1.55 -6.59
C ALA A 363 -2.95 1.05 -6.77
N ALA A 364 -3.34 0.67 -7.99
CA ALA A 364 -4.62 0.04 -8.27
C ALA A 364 -4.75 -1.31 -7.54
N ALA A 365 -3.69 -2.12 -7.53
CA ALA A 365 -3.69 -3.39 -6.78
C ALA A 365 -3.84 -3.19 -5.27
N LEU A 366 -3.24 -2.14 -4.72
CA LEU A 366 -3.41 -1.76 -3.32
C LEU A 366 -4.86 -1.35 -3.00
N LEU A 367 -5.50 -0.56 -3.87
CA LEU A 367 -6.92 -0.15 -3.73
C LEU A 367 -7.90 -1.32 -3.89
N VAL A 368 -7.70 -2.18 -4.89
CA VAL A 368 -8.46 -3.42 -5.08
C VAL A 368 -8.31 -4.31 -3.85
N GLY A 369 -7.08 -4.42 -3.34
CA GLY A 369 -6.78 -5.11 -2.11
C GLY A 369 -7.50 -4.51 -0.90
N ALA A 370 -7.80 -3.21 -0.90
CA ALA A 370 -8.56 -2.51 0.14
C ALA A 370 -10.10 -2.54 -0.07
N GLY A 371 -10.60 -3.27 -1.07
CA GLY A 371 -12.03 -3.43 -1.33
C GLY A 371 -12.63 -2.49 -2.38
N VAL A 372 -11.83 -1.58 -2.96
CA VAL A 372 -12.22 -0.73 -4.09
C VAL A 372 -11.96 -1.51 -5.38
N THR A 373 -12.94 -2.31 -5.83
CA THR A 373 -12.75 -3.31 -6.89
C THR A 373 -13.35 -2.89 -8.24
N ASP A 374 -14.23 -1.89 -8.26
CA ASP A 374 -14.77 -1.33 -9.50
C ASP A 374 -13.72 -0.46 -10.24
N PRO A 375 -13.49 -0.67 -11.55
CA PRO A 375 -12.48 0.09 -12.29
C PRO A 375 -12.67 1.61 -12.29
N ASP A 376 -13.90 2.10 -12.34
CA ASP A 376 -14.18 3.54 -12.32
C ASP A 376 -13.99 4.11 -10.91
N ALA A 377 -14.34 3.34 -9.87
CA ALA A 377 -14.04 3.70 -8.49
C ALA A 377 -12.53 3.76 -8.23
N VAL A 378 -11.74 2.81 -8.73
CA VAL A 378 -10.27 2.82 -8.63
C VAL A 378 -9.70 4.06 -9.34
N ARG A 379 -10.16 4.35 -10.57
CA ARG A 379 -9.78 5.57 -11.30
C ARG A 379 -10.07 6.82 -10.48
N SER A 380 -11.27 6.91 -9.90
CA SER A 380 -11.70 8.07 -9.10
C SER A 380 -10.86 8.23 -7.84
N ALA A 381 -10.61 7.14 -7.11
CA ALA A 381 -9.81 7.14 -5.89
C ALA A 381 -8.37 7.61 -6.16
N LEU A 382 -7.74 7.12 -7.24
CA LEU A 382 -6.41 7.56 -7.67
C LEU A 382 -6.42 9.05 -8.08
N GLY A 383 -7.42 9.49 -8.84
CA GLY A 383 -7.50 10.86 -9.33
C GLY A 383 -7.74 11.90 -8.23
N VAL A 384 -8.66 11.62 -7.29
CA VAL A 384 -8.96 12.53 -6.16
C VAL A 384 -7.78 12.65 -5.18
N ALA A 385 -6.96 11.61 -5.09
CA ALA A 385 -5.79 11.58 -4.22
C ALA A 385 -4.52 12.12 -4.89
N ALA A 386 -4.53 12.36 -6.19
CA ALA A 386 -3.36 12.80 -6.93
C ALA A 386 -2.82 14.13 -6.39
N ARG A 387 -1.48 14.23 -6.25
CA ARG A 387 -0.83 15.48 -5.88
C ARG A 387 -0.90 16.45 -7.06
N ALA A 388 -1.31 17.69 -6.79
CA ALA A 388 -1.36 18.71 -7.83
C ALA A 388 0.03 18.98 -8.42
N PRO A 389 0.17 19.07 -9.75
CA PRO A 389 1.41 19.49 -10.38
C PRO A 389 1.67 20.98 -10.12
N SER A 390 2.94 21.38 -10.13
CA SER A 390 3.33 22.79 -9.97
C SER A 390 2.73 23.70 -11.05
N THR A 391 2.55 23.18 -12.25
CA THR A 391 1.80 23.83 -13.34
C THR A 391 0.70 22.90 -13.83
N PRO A 392 -0.58 23.20 -13.55
CA PRO A 392 -1.71 22.40 -14.03
C PRO A 392 -1.76 22.31 -15.54
N ASP A 393 -1.71 21.09 -16.05
CA ASP A 393 -1.93 20.78 -17.46
C ASP A 393 -2.56 19.36 -17.56
N PRO A 394 -3.90 19.27 -17.70
CA PRO A 394 -4.59 17.98 -17.75
C PRO A 394 -4.12 17.08 -18.89
N ASN A 395 -3.62 17.65 -19.99
CA ASN A 395 -3.11 16.83 -21.10
C ASN A 395 -1.77 16.17 -20.78
N LYS A 396 -1.02 16.71 -19.79
CA LYS A 396 0.27 16.17 -19.36
C LYS A 396 0.15 15.32 -18.11
N PHE A 397 -0.66 15.76 -17.15
CA PHE A 397 -0.71 15.17 -15.81
C PHE A 397 -2.05 14.52 -15.49
N GLY A 398 -3.08 14.67 -16.33
CA GLY A 398 -4.43 14.19 -16.02
C GLY A 398 -4.92 14.80 -14.72
N ALA A 399 -5.22 13.95 -13.74
CA ALA A 399 -5.59 14.36 -12.38
C ALA A 399 -4.42 14.91 -11.53
N GLY A 400 -3.16 14.60 -11.88
CA GLY A 400 -1.96 15.02 -11.14
C GLY A 400 -0.89 13.94 -11.06
N HIS A 401 -0.02 14.02 -10.06
CA HIS A 401 0.98 12.99 -9.76
C HIS A 401 0.38 11.91 -8.87
N LEU A 402 0.69 10.64 -9.15
CA LEU A 402 0.30 9.51 -8.32
C LEU A 402 0.71 9.71 -6.85
N ASP A 403 -0.23 9.42 -5.95
CA ASP A 403 0.00 9.29 -4.52
C ASP A 403 -0.82 8.12 -3.98
N ALA A 404 -0.19 6.94 -3.94
CA ALA A 404 -0.80 5.71 -3.48
C ALA A 404 -1.18 5.78 -1.99
N GLY A 405 -0.37 6.46 -1.17
CA GLY A 405 -0.61 6.63 0.26
C GLY A 405 -1.86 7.47 0.54
N ALA A 406 -1.99 8.61 -0.14
CA ALA A 406 -3.19 9.43 -0.06
C ALA A 406 -4.44 8.69 -0.56
N ALA A 407 -4.32 7.90 -1.63
CA ALA A 407 -5.44 7.12 -2.17
C ALA A 407 -5.93 6.06 -1.17
N LEU A 408 -5.01 5.28 -0.59
CA LEU A 408 -5.35 4.25 0.39
C LEU A 408 -5.88 4.83 1.69
N SER A 409 -5.27 5.91 2.19
CA SER A 409 -5.73 6.61 3.38
C SER A 409 -7.16 7.10 3.24
N ARG A 410 -7.48 7.75 2.12
CA ARG A 410 -8.84 8.24 1.83
C ARG A 410 -9.85 7.11 1.77
N ALA A 411 -9.55 6.04 1.02
CA ALA A 411 -10.45 4.89 0.90
C ALA A 411 -10.71 4.25 2.27
N HIS A 412 -9.64 3.95 3.01
CA HIS A 412 -9.69 3.34 4.34
C HIS A 412 -10.56 4.15 5.32
N TRP A 413 -10.30 5.46 5.43
CA TRP A 413 -11.03 6.30 6.38
C TRP A 413 -12.47 6.59 5.94
N ALA A 414 -12.73 6.74 4.65
CA ALA A 414 -14.09 6.87 4.14
C ALA A 414 -14.94 5.63 4.47
N HIS A 415 -14.37 4.43 4.28
CA HIS A 415 -15.02 3.17 4.64
C HIS A 415 -15.23 3.07 6.15
N ALA A 416 -14.17 3.24 6.94
CA ALA A 416 -14.20 3.09 8.39
C ALA A 416 -15.21 4.06 9.04
N LEU A 417 -15.13 5.35 8.73
CA LEU A 417 -16.03 6.36 9.29
C LEU A 417 -17.48 6.16 8.82
N GLY A 418 -17.67 5.81 7.54
CA GLY A 418 -18.99 5.48 7.00
C GLY A 418 -19.64 4.31 7.74
N ARG A 419 -18.87 3.24 8.00
CA ARG A 419 -19.32 2.05 8.74
C ARG A 419 -19.63 2.37 10.20
N VAL A 420 -18.81 3.16 10.88
CA VAL A 420 -19.06 3.61 12.26
C VAL A 420 -20.34 4.45 12.35
N ALA A 421 -20.54 5.38 11.42
CA ALA A 421 -21.75 6.20 11.37
C ALA A 421 -23.00 5.35 11.12
N LEU A 422 -22.94 4.42 10.15
CA LEU A 422 -24.03 3.48 9.89
C LEU A 422 -24.32 2.59 11.09
N LEU A 423 -23.30 2.05 11.75
CA LEU A 423 -23.46 1.26 12.98
C LEU A 423 -24.23 2.03 14.06
N ALA A 424 -23.89 3.30 14.29
CA ALA A 424 -24.57 4.14 15.26
C ALA A 424 -26.05 4.38 14.90
N VAL A 425 -26.32 4.74 13.63
CA VAL A 425 -27.67 4.99 13.13
C VAL A 425 -28.52 3.72 13.18
N LEU A 426 -28.01 2.61 12.66
CA LEU A 426 -28.71 1.33 12.65
C LEU A 426 -28.96 0.80 14.07
N GLY A 427 -27.97 0.92 14.96
CA GLY A 427 -28.11 0.55 16.37
C GLY A 427 -29.21 1.35 17.06
N TRP A 428 -29.33 2.64 16.77
CA TRP A 428 -30.42 3.48 17.25
C TRP A 428 -31.79 3.06 16.69
N ILE A 429 -31.88 2.76 15.39
CA ILE A 429 -33.11 2.25 14.75
C ILE A 429 -33.56 0.94 15.40
N VAL A 430 -32.64 -0.02 15.55
CA VAL A 430 -32.92 -1.33 16.15
C VAL A 430 -33.35 -1.15 17.62
N SER A 431 -32.65 -0.32 18.39
CA SER A 431 -33.02 0.01 19.77
C SER A 431 -34.43 0.60 19.86
N ARG A 432 -34.80 1.55 19.00
CA ARG A 432 -36.17 2.10 18.96
C ARG A 432 -37.21 1.03 18.63
N ARG A 433 -36.93 0.15 17.67
CA ARG A 433 -37.83 -0.94 17.27
C ARG A 433 -38.01 -2.00 18.36
N VAL A 434 -36.97 -2.31 19.13
CA VAL A 434 -37.04 -3.21 20.30
C VAL A 434 -37.90 -2.60 21.39
N LYS A 435 -37.63 -1.34 21.77
CA LYS A 435 -38.41 -0.60 22.77
C LYS A 435 -39.88 -0.45 22.38
N ALA A 436 -40.17 -0.16 21.11
CA ALA A 436 -41.54 -0.03 20.61
C ALA A 436 -42.36 -1.32 20.71
N LYS A 437 -41.72 -2.49 20.78
CA LYS A 437 -42.41 -3.76 21.06
C LYS A 437 -42.45 -4.11 22.55
N GLY A 438 -41.95 -3.26 23.46
CA GLY A 438 -41.88 -3.52 24.90
C GLY A 438 -40.64 -4.29 25.35
N GLY A 439 -39.60 -4.37 24.52
CA GLY A 439 -38.35 -5.07 24.84
C GLY A 439 -37.26 -4.18 25.44
N THR A 440 -36.20 -4.80 25.95
CA THR A 440 -35.00 -4.08 26.42
C THR A 440 -33.84 -4.37 25.47
N PHE A 441 -33.22 -3.31 24.96
CA PHE A 441 -32.12 -3.41 23.99
C PHE A 441 -30.81 -3.71 24.71
N ASP A 442 -30.14 -4.80 24.31
CA ASP A 442 -28.83 -5.16 24.82
C ASP A 442 -27.73 -4.20 24.31
N ARG A 443 -26.87 -3.73 25.20
CA ARG A 443 -25.71 -2.87 24.92
C ARG A 443 -24.41 -3.46 25.48
N GLY A 444 -24.39 -4.77 25.72
CA GLY A 444 -23.25 -5.46 26.32
C GLY A 444 -21.98 -5.43 25.47
N ARG A 445 -20.84 -5.72 26.10
CA ARG A 445 -19.52 -5.78 25.43
C ARG A 445 -19.49 -6.77 24.26
N ALA A 446 -20.19 -7.89 24.38
CA ALA A 446 -20.29 -8.90 23.32
C ALA A 446 -20.97 -8.37 22.05
N MET A 447 -22.02 -7.56 22.19
CA MET A 447 -22.64 -6.86 21.06
C MET A 447 -21.64 -5.91 20.38
N VAL A 448 -20.95 -5.06 21.16
CA VAL A 448 -19.98 -4.10 20.60
C VAL A 448 -18.87 -4.83 19.86
N PHE A 449 -18.31 -5.88 20.46
CA PHE A 449 -17.28 -6.71 19.85
C PHE A 449 -17.74 -7.33 18.52
N GLY A 450 -18.93 -7.96 18.50
CA GLY A 450 -19.50 -8.51 17.27
C GLY A 450 -19.73 -7.46 16.19
N ALA A 451 -20.24 -6.28 16.56
CA ALA A 451 -20.50 -5.19 15.63
C ALA A 451 -19.23 -4.64 15.00
N LEU A 452 -18.16 -4.46 15.79
CA LEU A 452 -16.86 -4.00 15.28
C LEU A 452 -16.21 -5.06 14.39
N LEU A 453 -16.18 -6.33 14.83
CA LEU A 453 -15.63 -7.44 14.05
C LEU A 453 -16.29 -7.57 12.67
N ALA A 454 -17.62 -7.51 12.61
CA ALA A 454 -18.35 -7.68 11.38
C ALA A 454 -18.41 -6.43 10.50
N GLY A 455 -18.44 -5.24 11.11
CA GLY A 455 -18.80 -4.01 10.42
C GLY A 455 -17.65 -3.06 10.13
N VAL A 456 -16.59 -3.04 10.96
CA VAL A 456 -15.54 -2.00 10.88
C VAL A 456 -14.14 -2.62 10.79
N GLY A 457 -13.88 -3.69 11.53
CA GLY A 457 -12.53 -4.16 11.85
C GLY A 457 -12.17 -3.81 13.30
N LEU A 458 -11.47 -4.71 13.99
CA LEU A 458 -11.10 -4.54 15.40
C LEU A 458 -9.92 -3.59 15.58
N LEU A 459 -9.02 -3.51 14.60
CA LEU A 459 -7.81 -2.69 14.62
C LEU A 459 -7.77 -1.68 13.48
N VAL A 460 -8.92 -1.12 13.10
CA VAL A 460 -9.04 -0.16 11.98
C VAL A 460 -8.13 1.08 12.10
N PHE A 461 -7.70 1.43 13.31
CA PHE A 461 -6.79 2.55 13.59
C PHE A 461 -5.30 2.19 13.49
N ALA A 462 -4.95 0.92 13.25
CA ALA A 462 -3.56 0.46 13.20
C ALA A 462 -2.65 1.25 12.22
N PRO A 463 -3.12 1.77 11.06
CA PRO A 463 -2.29 2.61 10.21
C PRO A 463 -1.73 3.86 10.91
N LEU A 464 -2.43 4.41 11.90
CA LEU A 464 -1.96 5.57 12.68
C LEU A 464 -0.75 5.24 13.56
N LEU A 465 -0.54 3.96 13.86
CA LEU A 465 0.57 3.49 14.69
C LEU A 465 1.84 3.24 13.85
N GLY A 466 1.75 3.24 12.52
CA GLY A 466 2.90 3.01 11.63
C GLY A 466 3.56 1.62 11.74
N VAL A 467 2.98 0.70 12.53
CA VAL A 467 3.60 -0.60 12.83
C VAL A 467 3.41 -1.65 11.74
N ALA A 468 2.36 -1.52 10.91
CA ALA A 468 1.96 -2.58 9.96
C ALA A 468 3.10 -3.09 9.06
N PRO A 469 3.96 -2.22 8.49
CA PRO A 469 5.05 -2.67 7.64
C PRO A 469 6.19 -3.38 8.39
N ARG A 470 6.35 -3.12 9.69
CA ARG A 470 7.40 -3.69 10.55
C ARG A 470 7.10 -5.11 11.04
N LEU A 471 5.86 -5.58 10.86
CA LEU A 471 5.38 -6.83 11.47
C LEU A 471 5.82 -8.12 10.74
N GLY A 472 6.47 -8.03 9.58
CA GLY A 472 6.90 -9.20 8.82
C GLY A 472 5.75 -10.22 8.65
N PRO A 473 5.91 -11.50 9.06
CA PRO A 473 4.85 -12.51 8.97
C PRO A 473 3.57 -12.17 9.76
N ALA A 474 3.66 -11.41 10.84
CA ALA A 474 2.50 -11.03 11.65
C ALA A 474 1.62 -9.95 10.99
N ARG A 475 2.08 -9.34 9.88
CA ARG A 475 1.32 -8.37 9.10
C ARG A 475 -0.02 -8.94 8.63
N LEU A 476 -0.06 -10.21 8.23
CA LEU A 476 -1.29 -10.85 7.77
C LEU A 476 -2.38 -10.81 8.85
N ALA A 477 -2.02 -11.11 10.10
CA ALA A 477 -2.95 -11.08 11.23
C ALA A 477 -3.46 -9.65 11.49
N LEU A 478 -2.58 -8.65 11.38
CA LEU A 478 -2.98 -7.25 11.51
C LEU A 478 -3.94 -6.83 10.39
N GLU A 479 -3.63 -7.15 9.13
CA GLU A 479 -4.49 -6.81 7.98
C GLU A 479 -5.88 -7.46 8.11
N VAL A 480 -5.96 -8.70 8.60
CA VAL A 480 -7.25 -9.35 8.92
C VAL A 480 -8.00 -8.58 10.01
N LEU A 481 -7.33 -8.19 11.10
CA LEU A 481 -7.95 -7.47 12.21
C LEU A 481 -8.34 -6.03 11.86
N MET A 482 -7.66 -5.40 10.92
CA MET A 482 -7.98 -4.06 10.40
C MET A 482 -9.27 -4.06 9.58
N ARG A 483 -9.66 -5.20 9.01
CA ARG A 483 -10.78 -5.34 8.09
C ARG A 483 -12.02 -5.93 8.75
N PRO A 484 -13.22 -5.52 8.35
CA PRO A 484 -14.43 -6.23 8.73
C PRO A 484 -14.42 -7.67 8.19
N PHE A 485 -15.12 -8.56 8.89
CA PHE A 485 -15.24 -9.97 8.54
C PHE A 485 -15.59 -10.22 7.06
N GLY A 486 -16.48 -9.41 6.49
CA GLY A 486 -16.92 -9.54 5.10
C GLY A 486 -15.83 -9.27 4.04
N GLU A 487 -14.67 -8.75 4.44
CA GLU A 487 -13.52 -8.47 3.56
C GLU A 487 -12.34 -9.41 3.80
N TRP A 488 -12.46 -10.37 4.72
CA TRP A 488 -11.36 -11.30 5.00
C TRP A 488 -11.07 -12.22 3.82
N ASP A 489 -12.05 -12.44 2.95
CA ASP A 489 -11.87 -13.23 1.73
C ASP A 489 -10.90 -12.59 0.72
N LEU A 490 -10.77 -11.25 0.72
CA LEU A 490 -9.78 -10.50 -0.06
C LEU A 490 -8.36 -10.83 0.42
N VAL A 491 -8.19 -11.15 1.70
CA VAL A 491 -6.90 -11.47 2.29
C VAL A 491 -6.51 -12.94 2.03
N PHE A 492 -7.48 -13.85 2.13
CA PHE A 492 -7.28 -15.29 1.96
C PHE A 492 -7.51 -15.79 0.54
N ASP A 493 -7.87 -14.91 -0.40
CA ASP A 493 -8.06 -15.23 -1.81
C ASP A 493 -9.05 -16.37 -2.07
N ALA A 494 -10.14 -16.40 -1.30
CA ALA A 494 -11.19 -17.41 -1.49
C ALA A 494 -12.04 -17.16 -2.77
N GLY A 495 -11.79 -16.06 -3.49
CA GLY A 495 -12.54 -15.67 -4.69
C GLY A 495 -14.01 -15.28 -4.43
N LEU A 496 -14.44 -15.27 -3.17
CA LEU A 496 -15.82 -15.05 -2.77
C LEU A 496 -16.29 -13.61 -3.05
N HIS A 497 -15.38 -12.64 -3.14
CA HIS A 497 -15.68 -11.23 -3.41
C HIS A 497 -16.29 -10.99 -4.78
N ARG A 498 -16.00 -11.82 -5.79
CA ARG A 498 -16.69 -11.74 -7.09
C ARG A 498 -18.16 -12.13 -6.99
N PHE A 499 -18.47 -12.87 -5.94
CA PHE A 499 -19.78 -13.23 -5.48
C PHE A 499 -20.14 -12.45 -4.21
N LEU A 500 -19.57 -11.25 -3.96
CA LEU A 500 -19.94 -10.38 -2.84
C LEU A 500 -21.45 -10.16 -2.70
N PRO A 501 -22.27 -10.18 -3.78
CA PRO A 501 -23.69 -10.34 -3.63
C PRO A 501 -24.03 -11.57 -2.77
N LEU A 502 -23.58 -12.77 -3.13
CA LEU A 502 -23.76 -14.02 -2.37
C LEU A 502 -22.97 -14.12 -1.04
N ALA A 503 -22.10 -13.16 -0.69
CA ALA A 503 -21.39 -13.12 0.59
C ALA A 503 -22.23 -12.61 1.79
N ASN A 504 -23.52 -12.33 1.53
CA ASN A 504 -24.75 -12.52 2.32
C ASN A 504 -24.80 -12.26 3.84
N ALA A 505 -26.06 -12.11 4.29
CA ALA A 505 -26.52 -12.42 5.65
C ALA A 505 -26.30 -13.89 6.07
N LEU A 506 -25.68 -14.76 5.26
CA LEU A 506 -25.51 -16.19 5.55
C LEU A 506 -24.67 -16.46 6.80
N PRO A 507 -23.51 -15.81 7.03
CA PRO A 507 -22.80 -15.94 8.30
C PRO A 507 -23.68 -15.50 9.48
N VAL A 508 -24.50 -14.46 9.28
CA VAL A 508 -25.46 -13.99 10.29
C VAL A 508 -26.55 -15.04 10.56
N ILE A 509 -27.10 -15.67 9.51
CA ILE A 509 -28.12 -16.72 9.61
C ILE A 509 -27.54 -17.98 10.26
N ALA A 510 -26.30 -18.36 9.90
CA ALA A 510 -25.60 -19.49 10.50
C ALA A 510 -25.34 -19.26 11.99
N LEU A 511 -24.80 -18.08 12.35
CA LEU A 511 -24.61 -17.69 13.75
C LEU A 511 -25.93 -17.65 14.51
N ALA A 512 -27.00 -17.11 13.92
CA ALA A 512 -28.32 -17.14 14.52
C ALA A 512 -28.80 -18.59 14.73
N SER A 513 -28.66 -19.45 13.74
CA SER A 513 -29.12 -20.85 13.85
C SER A 513 -28.37 -21.62 14.94
N LEU A 514 -27.06 -21.40 15.08
CA LEU A 514 -26.22 -22.10 16.06
C LEU A 514 -26.32 -21.51 17.46
N PHE A 515 -26.42 -20.19 17.59
CA PHE A 515 -26.19 -19.49 18.85
C PHE A 515 -27.44 -18.82 19.45
N PHE A 516 -28.55 -18.76 18.72
CA PHE A 516 -29.77 -18.10 19.25
C PHE A 516 -30.34 -18.81 20.48
N GLY A 517 -30.17 -20.14 20.58
CA GLY A 517 -30.54 -20.92 21.76
C GLY A 517 -29.60 -20.76 22.97
N VAL A 518 -28.45 -20.09 22.81
CA VAL A 518 -27.43 -19.91 23.85
C VAL A 518 -27.45 -18.46 24.34
N PRO A 519 -28.05 -18.15 25.51
CA PRO A 519 -28.26 -16.77 25.95
C PRO A 519 -26.99 -15.90 25.99
N ARG A 520 -25.85 -16.51 26.32
CA ARG A 520 -24.55 -15.81 26.37
C ARG A 520 -24.03 -15.37 24.99
N LEU A 521 -24.46 -16.00 23.90
CA LEU A 521 -24.00 -15.73 22.53
C LEU A 521 -25.00 -14.92 21.70
N ARG A 522 -26.25 -14.76 22.16
CA ARG A 522 -27.27 -13.91 21.50
C ARG A 522 -26.78 -12.47 21.32
N SER A 523 -26.16 -11.90 22.36
CA SER A 523 -25.60 -10.53 22.32
C SER A 523 -24.56 -10.36 21.21
N PHE A 524 -23.60 -11.29 21.13
CA PHE A 524 -22.58 -11.30 20.07
C PHE A 524 -23.22 -11.43 18.69
N THR A 525 -24.14 -12.38 18.51
CA THR A 525 -24.83 -12.61 17.23
C THR A 525 -25.58 -11.37 16.76
N GLY A 526 -26.27 -10.68 17.68
CA GLY A 526 -26.99 -9.45 17.37
C GLY A 526 -26.06 -8.29 17.01
N GLY A 527 -24.94 -8.17 17.70
CA GLY A 527 -23.88 -7.22 17.35
C GLY A 527 -23.27 -7.50 15.98
N PHE A 528 -22.90 -8.75 15.72
CA PHE A 528 -22.35 -9.20 14.44
C PHE A 528 -23.32 -8.93 13.29
N ALA A 529 -24.61 -9.25 13.47
CA ALA A 529 -25.66 -8.93 12.50
C ALA A 529 -25.76 -7.43 12.22
N LEU A 530 -25.68 -6.58 13.25
CA LEU A 530 -25.69 -5.13 13.10
C LEU A 530 -24.46 -4.62 12.32
N GLY A 531 -23.28 -5.17 12.61
CA GLY A 531 -22.03 -4.87 11.90
C GLY A 531 -22.10 -5.23 10.43
N MET A 532 -22.55 -6.45 10.10
CA MET A 532 -22.74 -6.87 8.72
C MET A 532 -23.73 -5.98 7.97
N ALA A 533 -24.81 -5.52 8.61
CA ALA A 533 -25.75 -4.59 7.99
C ALA A 533 -25.10 -3.24 7.66
N ALA A 534 -24.25 -2.71 8.55
CA ALA A 534 -23.52 -1.46 8.31
C ALA A 534 -22.52 -1.60 7.15
N LEU A 535 -21.77 -2.71 7.10
CA LEU A 535 -20.88 -3.02 5.98
C LEU A 535 -21.65 -3.05 4.65
N LEU A 536 -22.72 -3.84 4.58
CA LEU A 536 -23.52 -4.00 3.35
C LEU A 536 -24.13 -2.67 2.87
N LEU A 537 -24.63 -1.83 3.77
CA LEU A 537 -25.15 -0.51 3.40
C LEU A 537 -24.05 0.46 2.96
N GLN A 538 -22.86 0.39 3.57
CA GLN A 538 -21.72 1.17 3.10
C GLN A 538 -21.32 0.76 1.69
N LEU A 539 -21.25 -0.54 1.40
CA LEU A 539 -20.97 -1.05 0.04
C LEU A 539 -22.04 -0.59 -0.97
N ALA A 540 -23.31 -0.60 -0.56
CA ALA A 540 -24.41 -0.12 -1.42
C ALA A 540 -24.29 1.36 -1.75
N TRP A 541 -23.90 2.17 -0.76
CA TRP A 541 -23.77 3.61 -0.88
C TRP A 541 -22.52 4.02 -1.68
N ALA A 542 -21.37 3.42 -1.37
CA ALA A 542 -20.10 3.72 -2.04
C ALA A 542 -20.11 3.26 -3.50
N GLY A 543 -20.69 2.08 -3.78
CA GLY A 543 -20.80 1.57 -5.15
C GLY A 543 -19.46 1.21 -5.80
N GLU A 544 -18.48 0.81 -4.99
CA GLU A 544 -17.09 0.57 -5.41
C GLU A 544 -16.77 -0.90 -5.71
N VAL A 545 -17.80 -1.76 -5.78
CA VAL A 545 -17.62 -3.21 -5.96
C VAL A 545 -18.01 -3.66 -7.37
N ALA A 546 -17.04 -4.19 -8.11
CA ALA A 546 -17.29 -4.83 -9.39
C ALA A 546 -18.02 -6.17 -9.22
N THR A 547 -19.08 -6.39 -9.97
CA THR A 547 -19.88 -7.62 -9.92
C THR A 547 -20.39 -8.01 -11.32
N PRO A 548 -20.61 -9.31 -11.60
CA PRO A 548 -21.06 -9.76 -12.90
C PRO A 548 -22.50 -9.34 -13.24
N PHE A 549 -23.28 -8.88 -12.25
CA PHE A 549 -24.69 -8.47 -12.41
C PHE A 549 -24.87 -6.96 -12.59
N GLY A 550 -23.79 -6.17 -12.52
CA GLY A 550 -23.81 -4.72 -12.63
C GLY A 550 -24.16 -3.99 -11.32
N GLY A 551 -23.87 -2.69 -11.28
CA GLY A 551 -23.94 -1.90 -10.05
C GLY A 551 -25.33 -1.80 -9.41
N LEU A 552 -26.40 -1.61 -10.19
CA LEU A 552 -27.75 -1.47 -9.65
C LEU A 552 -28.25 -2.76 -8.98
N ALA A 553 -28.10 -3.90 -9.66
CA ALA A 553 -28.50 -5.20 -9.13
C ALA A 553 -27.75 -5.52 -7.84
N THR A 554 -26.45 -5.23 -7.81
CA THR A 554 -25.61 -5.42 -6.62
C THR A 554 -26.07 -4.54 -5.46
N ARG A 555 -26.36 -3.25 -5.69
CA ARG A 555 -26.87 -2.34 -4.66
C ARG A 555 -28.19 -2.83 -4.06
N LEU A 556 -29.14 -3.25 -4.90
CA LEU A 556 -30.43 -3.77 -4.43
C LEU A 556 -30.24 -5.05 -3.60
N TRP A 557 -29.36 -5.94 -4.06
CA TRP A 557 -29.08 -7.20 -3.40
C TRP A 557 -28.44 -7.02 -2.01
N VAL A 558 -27.44 -6.13 -1.88
CA VAL A 558 -26.80 -5.87 -0.58
C VAL A 558 -27.75 -5.17 0.39
N VAL A 559 -28.64 -4.29 -0.09
CA VAL A 559 -29.68 -3.66 0.74
C VAL A 559 -30.67 -4.68 1.29
N LEU A 560 -31.09 -5.64 0.46
CA LEU A 560 -31.97 -6.73 0.90
C LEU A 560 -31.31 -7.58 1.98
N ASN A 561 -30.04 -7.94 1.80
CA ASN A 561 -29.28 -8.69 2.80
C ASN A 561 -29.07 -7.88 4.09
N ALA A 562 -28.82 -6.57 3.99
CA ALA A 562 -28.74 -5.70 5.15
C ALA A 562 -30.06 -5.71 5.95
N ALA A 563 -31.22 -5.74 5.28
CA ALA A 563 -32.51 -5.85 5.94
C ALA A 563 -32.68 -7.18 6.71
N VAL A 564 -32.21 -8.30 6.15
CA VAL A 564 -32.17 -9.59 6.83
C VAL A 564 -31.28 -9.53 8.08
N CYS A 565 -30.07 -8.98 7.95
CA CYS A 565 -29.16 -8.76 9.07
C CYS A 565 -29.80 -7.90 10.18
N LEU A 566 -30.50 -6.82 9.82
CA LEU A 566 -31.20 -5.97 10.78
C LEU A 566 -32.36 -6.68 11.47
N PHE A 567 -33.07 -7.57 10.77
CA PHE A 567 -34.10 -8.41 11.37
C PHE A 567 -33.52 -9.34 12.44
N VAL A 568 -32.42 -10.03 12.13
CA VAL A 568 -31.71 -10.90 13.09
C VAL A 568 -31.18 -10.08 14.26
N ALA A 569 -30.54 -8.93 14.01
CA ALA A 569 -30.04 -8.04 15.06
C ALA A 569 -31.15 -7.63 16.03
N ARG A 570 -32.32 -7.27 15.50
CA ARG A 570 -33.48 -6.88 16.31
C ARG A 570 -34.01 -8.01 17.19
N LEU A 571 -33.99 -9.26 16.71
CA LEU A 571 -34.42 -10.42 17.52
C LEU A 571 -33.37 -10.82 18.56
N ALA A 572 -32.09 -10.79 18.19
CA ALA A 572 -31.00 -11.23 19.05
C ALA A 572 -30.66 -10.22 20.16
N LEU A 573 -30.93 -8.92 19.93
CA LEU A 573 -30.69 -7.84 20.89
C LEU A 573 -31.91 -7.44 21.74
N ASP A 574 -33.06 -8.08 21.54
CA ASP A 574 -34.18 -8.02 22.49
C ASP A 574 -33.91 -9.04 23.62
N ARG A 575 -33.82 -8.59 24.88
CA ARG A 575 -33.56 -9.46 26.04
C ARG A 575 -34.79 -10.20 26.56
N ARG A 576 -35.96 -10.02 25.92
CA ARG A 576 -37.11 -10.91 26.12
C ARG A 576 -36.87 -12.23 25.39
#